data_AF-A0A5N6DX97-F1
#
_entry.id   AF-A0A5N6DX97-F1
#
_cell.length_a   1.000
_cell.length_b   1.000
_cell.length_c   1.000
_cell.angle_alpha   90.00
_cell.angle_beta   90.00
_cell.angle_gamma   90.00
#
_symmetry.space_group_name_H-M   'P 1'
#
loop_
_entity.id
_entity.type
_entity.pdbx_description
1 polymer ?
#
loop_
_entity_poly.entity_id
_entity_poly.type
_entity_poly.pdbx_seq_one_letter_code
_entity_poly.pdbx_strand_id
1 'polypeptide(L)'
;MLRNVDFSRWHVDIDRYLNPLVPRPPWRWLPRPISHFLGYRGDKPPKNLGNLVLAFWSLIGVFCGVLVVAEVSLHVPSFQHHHAPIIVASFGAAAVLEFSAIESPFAQPRNAVLSQVMASAIGIGIGRLFALNPHANALPQVGGALACAITTAVMVLTKTVHPPAGATALLAVTEGYEIGWFLILIMFLGCIMMQAVALVINNIQRRFPVYWWTPDPLPRPKVVQEDTESAREGKQESLAPSSSDDDTQAAAPAQIVIQEGRVSIPDNVWITAEEKEWLEKISQRIR
;
A
#
# COMPACT_ATOMS: atom_id res chain seq x y z
N MET A 1 -31.77 16.71 20.13
CA MET A 1 -30.64 16.80 21.08
C MET A 1 -29.30 16.28 20.50
N LEU A 2 -29.10 16.26 19.15
CA LEU A 2 -27.89 15.70 18.49
C LEU A 2 -27.20 16.69 17.54
N ARG A 3 -27.43 18.00 17.68
CA ARG A 3 -27.12 18.97 16.60
C ARG A 3 -25.65 19.42 16.53
N ASN A 4 -24.77 19.01 17.45
CA ASN A 4 -23.37 19.47 17.52
C ASN A 4 -22.31 18.36 17.75
N VAL A 5 -22.59 17.09 17.40
CA VAL A 5 -21.53 16.06 17.45
C VAL A 5 -20.76 16.09 16.14
N ASP A 6 -19.53 16.57 16.19
CA ASP A 6 -18.60 16.56 15.06
C ASP A 6 -17.87 15.20 15.01
N PHE A 7 -18.43 14.28 14.22
CA PHE A 7 -17.89 12.92 14.04
C PHE A 7 -16.53 12.91 13.32
N SER A 8 -16.11 14.01 12.68
CA SER A 8 -14.79 14.08 12.01
C SER A 8 -13.63 13.97 13.01
N ARG A 9 -13.85 14.35 14.27
CA ARG A 9 -12.86 14.24 15.35
C ARG A 9 -12.60 12.81 15.80
N TRP A 10 -13.50 11.87 15.49
CA TRP A 10 -13.35 10.46 15.82
C TRP A 10 -12.55 9.74 14.73
N HIS A 11 -11.33 10.23 14.50
CA HIS A 11 -10.40 9.67 13.53
C HIS A 11 -9.23 9.00 14.25
N VAL A 12 -9.17 7.66 14.16
CA VAL A 12 -8.02 6.90 14.66
C VAL A 12 -7.05 6.73 13.50
N ASP A 13 -5.94 7.46 13.55
CA ASP A 13 -4.83 7.28 12.62
C ASP A 13 -3.72 6.45 13.28
N ILE A 14 -3.68 5.16 12.97
CA ILE A 14 -2.62 4.27 13.48
C ILE A 14 -1.23 4.64 12.94
N ASP A 15 -1.16 5.23 11.75
CA ASP A 15 0.10 5.56 11.09
C ASP A 15 0.82 6.70 11.80
N ARG A 16 0.09 7.56 12.53
CA ARG A 16 0.67 8.57 13.41
C ARG A 16 1.60 7.96 14.48
N TYR A 17 1.29 6.76 14.94
CA TYR A 17 2.07 6.05 15.96
C TYR A 17 3.10 5.09 15.35
N LEU A 18 2.77 4.48 14.21
CA LEU A 18 3.65 3.49 13.55
C LEU A 18 4.73 4.15 12.68
N ASN A 19 4.42 5.18 11.89
CA ASN A 19 5.36 5.78 10.95
C ASN A 19 6.66 6.31 11.58
N PRO A 20 6.66 6.88 12.81
CA PRO A 20 7.89 7.28 13.48
C PRO A 20 8.83 6.10 13.81
N LEU A 21 8.29 4.89 13.96
CA LEU A 21 9.05 3.68 14.29
C LEU A 21 9.55 2.94 13.05
N VAL A 22 8.94 3.19 11.89
CA VAL A 22 9.25 2.47 10.65
C VAL A 22 10.49 3.07 10.01
N PRO A 23 11.58 2.30 9.86
CA PRO A 23 12.79 2.79 9.21
C PRO A 23 12.52 3.10 7.74
N ARG A 24 13.22 4.11 7.22
CA ARG A 24 13.20 4.38 5.78
C ARG A 24 13.73 3.16 5.03
N PRO A 25 13.09 2.78 3.91
CA PRO A 25 13.54 1.62 3.18
C PRO A 25 14.94 1.85 2.58
N PRO A 26 15.83 0.83 2.61
CA PRO A 26 17.25 0.96 2.27
C PRO A 26 17.52 0.99 0.76
N TRP A 27 16.58 1.50 -0.06
CA TRP A 27 16.67 1.45 -1.53
C TRP A 27 17.95 2.07 -2.10
N ARG A 28 18.53 3.05 -1.38
CA ARG A 28 19.78 3.72 -1.77
C ARG A 28 21.01 2.81 -1.72
N TRP A 29 20.96 1.74 -0.94
CA TRP A 29 22.07 0.79 -0.77
C TRP A 29 21.92 -0.48 -1.62
N LEU A 30 20.75 -0.67 -2.24
CA LEU A 30 20.47 -1.84 -3.06
C LEU A 30 20.95 -1.63 -4.51
N PRO A 31 21.48 -2.67 -5.17
CA PRO A 31 21.76 -2.65 -6.60
C PRO A 31 20.51 -2.23 -7.39
N ARG A 32 20.71 -1.42 -8.44
CA ARG A 32 19.64 -0.92 -9.32
C ARG A 32 18.63 -1.98 -9.80
N PRO A 33 19.03 -3.20 -10.23
CA PRO A 33 18.03 -4.20 -10.64
C PRO A 33 17.12 -4.59 -9.48
N ILE A 34 17.66 -4.80 -8.29
CA ILE A 34 16.87 -5.20 -7.12
C ILE A 34 15.94 -4.06 -6.70
N SER A 35 16.46 -2.84 -6.60
CA SER A 35 15.63 -1.67 -6.24
C SER A 35 14.50 -1.43 -7.25
N HIS A 36 14.75 -1.70 -8.54
CA HIS A 36 13.75 -1.56 -9.60
C HIS A 36 12.57 -2.52 -9.41
N PHE A 37 12.85 -3.80 -9.14
CA PHE A 37 11.82 -4.81 -8.88
C PHE A 37 11.12 -4.64 -7.54
N LEU A 38 11.68 -3.84 -6.62
CA LEU A 38 11.02 -3.44 -5.37
C LEU A 38 10.22 -2.13 -5.49
N GLY A 39 9.99 -1.65 -6.72
CA GLY A 39 9.17 -0.47 -7.01
C GLY A 39 9.89 0.88 -6.90
N TYR A 40 11.18 0.89 -6.56
CA TYR A 40 11.97 2.11 -6.44
C TYR A 40 12.43 2.60 -7.82
N ARG A 41 11.88 3.75 -8.26
CA ARG A 41 12.21 4.41 -9.54
C ARG A 41 12.67 5.86 -9.39
N GLY A 42 13.10 6.26 -8.20
CA GLY A 42 13.35 7.67 -7.86
C GLY A 42 12.09 8.51 -8.04
N ASP A 43 12.27 9.76 -8.47
CA ASP A 43 11.17 10.75 -8.62
C ASP A 43 10.45 10.67 -9.97
N LYS A 44 10.65 9.58 -10.74
CA LYS A 44 9.99 9.42 -12.04
C LYS A 44 8.52 9.01 -11.86
N PRO A 45 7.56 9.73 -12.45
CA PRO A 45 6.15 9.33 -12.40
C PRO A 45 5.93 8.00 -13.14
N PRO A 46 4.92 7.21 -12.74
CA PRO A 46 4.53 6.02 -13.49
C PRO A 46 4.13 6.40 -14.92
N LYS A 47 4.44 5.52 -15.88
CA LYS A 47 4.06 5.73 -17.28
C LYS A 47 2.60 5.29 -17.47
N ASN A 48 1.79 6.14 -18.09
CA ASN A 48 0.45 5.77 -18.51
C ASN A 48 0.55 4.72 -19.63
N LEU A 49 -0.08 3.56 -19.43
CA LEU A 49 -0.14 2.49 -20.41
C LEU A 49 -1.56 2.37 -20.96
N GLY A 50 -1.67 2.04 -22.25
CA GLY A 50 -2.97 1.76 -22.88
C GLY A 50 -3.60 0.47 -22.35
N ASN A 51 -4.93 0.38 -22.44
CA ASN A 51 -5.70 -0.73 -21.88
C ASN A 51 -5.32 -2.11 -22.42
N LEU A 52 -4.88 -2.22 -23.68
CA LEU A 52 -4.41 -3.51 -24.25
C LEU A 52 -3.16 -4.02 -23.55
N VAL A 53 -2.21 -3.14 -23.26
CA VAL A 53 -0.97 -3.49 -22.55
C VAL A 53 -1.30 -3.85 -21.10
N LEU A 54 -2.21 -3.10 -20.46
CA LEU A 54 -2.69 -3.43 -19.12
C LEU A 54 -3.37 -4.80 -19.10
N ALA A 55 -4.28 -5.08 -20.03
CA ALA A 55 -4.99 -6.36 -20.12
C ALA A 55 -4.02 -7.53 -20.36
N PHE A 56 -3.03 -7.36 -21.23
CA PHE A 56 -2.00 -8.36 -21.49
C PHE A 56 -1.21 -8.71 -20.22
N TRP A 57 -0.70 -7.71 -19.50
CA TRP A 57 0.05 -7.96 -18.28
C TRP A 57 -0.81 -8.44 -17.12
N SER A 58 -2.07 -8.00 -17.04
CA SER A 58 -3.04 -8.54 -16.09
C SER A 58 -3.31 -10.02 -16.35
N LEU A 59 -3.49 -10.42 -17.60
CA LEU A 59 -3.70 -11.83 -17.98
C LEU A 59 -2.53 -12.70 -17.52
N ILE A 60 -1.30 -12.32 -17.87
CA ILE A 60 -0.09 -13.06 -17.50
C ILE A 60 0.09 -13.06 -15.98
N GLY A 61 -0.06 -11.90 -15.34
CA GLY A 61 0.14 -11.74 -13.91
C GLY A 61 -0.84 -12.57 -13.09
N VAL A 62 -2.14 -12.45 -13.37
CA VAL A 62 -3.18 -13.24 -12.70
C VAL A 62 -2.95 -14.72 -12.91
N PHE A 63 -2.71 -15.16 -14.15
CA PHE A 63 -2.45 -16.57 -14.44
C PHE A 63 -1.24 -17.10 -13.66
N CYS A 64 -0.09 -16.43 -13.74
CA CYS A 64 1.12 -16.85 -13.05
C CYS A 64 0.97 -16.80 -11.52
N GLY A 65 0.37 -15.74 -10.96
CA GLY A 65 0.21 -15.58 -9.52
C GLY A 65 -0.68 -16.66 -8.93
N VAL A 66 -1.87 -16.84 -9.51
CA VAL A 66 -2.84 -17.86 -9.10
C VAL A 66 -2.27 -19.26 -9.29
N LEU A 67 -1.62 -19.54 -10.41
CA LEU A 67 -1.02 -20.85 -10.70
C LEU A 67 0.09 -21.19 -9.70
N VAL A 68 0.98 -20.24 -9.39
CA VAL A 68 2.08 -20.46 -8.44
C VAL A 68 1.54 -20.80 -7.04
N VAL A 69 0.52 -20.08 -6.58
CA VAL A 69 -0.13 -20.39 -5.29
C VAL A 69 -0.81 -21.76 -5.33
N ALA A 70 -1.52 -22.09 -6.40
CA ALA A 70 -2.21 -23.37 -6.54
C ALA A 70 -1.22 -24.55 -6.59
N GLU A 71 -0.15 -24.44 -7.38
CA GLU A 71 0.87 -25.48 -7.53
C GLU A 71 1.61 -25.75 -6.22
N VAL A 72 1.98 -24.71 -5.48
CA VAL A 72 2.62 -24.91 -4.17
C VAL A 72 1.63 -25.45 -3.14
N SER A 73 0.39 -25.00 -3.15
CA SER A 73 -0.63 -25.55 -2.24
C SER A 73 -0.88 -27.04 -2.49
N LEU A 74 -0.79 -27.49 -3.75
CA LEU A 74 -0.87 -28.91 -4.12
C LEU A 74 0.33 -29.74 -3.67
N HIS A 75 1.54 -29.18 -3.76
CA HIS A 75 2.79 -29.95 -3.57
C HIS A 75 3.38 -29.85 -2.18
N VAL A 76 2.86 -28.99 -1.30
CA VAL A 76 3.29 -28.90 0.10
C VAL A 76 2.56 -29.97 0.94
N PRO A 77 3.26 -31.00 1.46
CA PRO A 77 2.61 -32.12 2.15
C PRO A 77 1.82 -31.69 3.40
N SER A 78 2.31 -30.67 4.12
CA SER A 78 1.61 -30.14 5.29
C SER A 78 0.24 -29.54 4.95
N PHE A 79 0.05 -29.02 3.74
CA PHE A 79 -1.24 -28.45 3.32
C PHE A 79 -2.25 -29.57 3.06
N GLN A 80 -1.80 -30.67 2.44
CA GLN A 80 -2.61 -31.86 2.24
C GLN A 80 -3.03 -32.50 3.57
N HIS A 81 -2.13 -32.56 4.55
CA HIS A 81 -2.42 -33.10 5.89
C HIS A 81 -3.48 -32.28 6.64
N HIS A 82 -3.60 -30.98 6.36
CA HIS A 82 -4.58 -30.08 6.97
C HIS A 82 -5.83 -29.87 6.10
N HIS A 83 -6.06 -30.70 5.08
CA HIS A 83 -7.19 -30.59 4.15
C HIS A 83 -7.33 -29.18 3.53
N ALA A 84 -6.21 -28.51 3.29
CA ALA A 84 -6.22 -27.19 2.68
C ALA A 84 -6.76 -27.27 1.24
N PRO A 85 -7.59 -26.30 0.82
CA PRO A 85 -8.03 -26.24 -0.57
C PRO A 85 -6.84 -25.95 -1.49
N ILE A 86 -6.94 -26.39 -2.74
CA ILE A 86 -5.94 -26.10 -3.79
C ILE A 86 -5.70 -24.59 -3.89
N ILE A 87 -6.77 -23.81 -3.79
CA ILE A 87 -6.68 -22.35 -3.70
C ILE A 87 -7.87 -21.80 -2.92
N VAL A 88 -7.61 -20.77 -2.12
CA VAL A 88 -8.66 -19.99 -1.44
C VAL A 88 -9.21 -18.97 -2.44
N ALA A 89 -10.54 -18.94 -2.63
CA ALA A 89 -11.18 -18.07 -3.63
C ALA A 89 -10.82 -16.57 -3.48
N SER A 90 -10.48 -16.12 -2.27
CA SER A 90 -10.00 -14.75 -2.03
C SER A 90 -8.73 -14.40 -2.81
N PHE A 91 -7.84 -15.37 -3.11
CA PHE A 91 -6.66 -15.11 -3.94
C PHE A 91 -7.02 -14.76 -5.39
N GLY A 92 -8.16 -15.21 -5.91
CA GLY A 92 -8.65 -14.76 -7.21
C GLY A 92 -8.97 -13.27 -7.23
N ALA A 93 -9.65 -12.77 -6.19
CA ALA A 93 -9.92 -11.34 -6.04
C ALA A 93 -8.64 -10.53 -5.76
N ALA A 94 -7.72 -11.08 -4.97
CA ALA A 94 -6.41 -10.47 -4.73
C ALA A 94 -5.60 -10.33 -6.03
N ALA A 95 -5.61 -11.35 -6.88
CA ALA A 95 -4.93 -11.31 -8.18
C ALA A 95 -5.45 -10.17 -9.06
N VAL A 96 -6.76 -9.95 -9.10
CA VAL A 96 -7.33 -8.82 -9.87
C VAL A 96 -6.77 -7.49 -9.38
N LEU A 97 -6.71 -7.27 -8.06
CA LEU A 97 -6.13 -6.05 -7.49
C LEU A 97 -4.64 -5.93 -7.78
N GLU A 98 -3.87 -6.97 -7.47
CA GLU A 98 -2.40 -6.96 -7.54
C GLU A 98 -1.84 -6.92 -8.96
N PHE A 99 -2.61 -7.34 -9.98
CA PHE A 99 -2.14 -7.35 -11.37
C PHE A 99 -2.87 -6.37 -12.30
N SER A 100 -4.06 -5.90 -11.94
CA SER A 100 -4.84 -4.96 -12.77
C SER A 100 -4.95 -3.57 -12.15
N ALA A 101 -5.09 -3.48 -10.83
CA ALA A 101 -5.24 -2.21 -10.09
C ALA A 101 -3.99 -1.92 -9.24
N ILE A 102 -2.81 -2.07 -9.82
CA ILE A 102 -1.51 -2.06 -9.12
C ILE A 102 -1.20 -0.76 -8.37
N GLU A 103 -1.82 0.35 -8.78
CA GLU A 103 -1.67 1.67 -8.16
C GLU A 103 -2.66 1.89 -7.01
N SER A 104 -3.64 0.99 -6.87
CA SER A 104 -4.63 1.07 -5.80
C SER A 104 -3.95 0.90 -4.44
N PRO A 105 -4.33 1.69 -3.42
CA PRO A 105 -3.89 1.43 -2.05
C PRO A 105 -4.26 0.02 -1.58
N PHE A 106 -5.32 -0.57 -2.11
CA PHE A 106 -5.79 -1.91 -1.72
C PHE A 106 -4.91 -3.05 -2.25
N ALA A 107 -4.05 -2.77 -3.25
CA ALA A 107 -3.11 -3.74 -3.82
C ALA A 107 -1.73 -3.69 -3.15
N GLN A 108 -1.46 -2.69 -2.30
CA GLN A 108 -0.11 -2.50 -1.75
C GLN A 108 0.26 -3.59 -0.72
N PRO A 109 1.56 -3.95 -0.61
CA PRO A 109 1.99 -5.12 0.15
C PRO A 109 1.54 -5.14 1.61
N ARG A 110 1.64 -4.01 2.32
CA ARG A 110 1.15 -3.89 3.71
C ARG A 110 -0.31 -4.31 3.83
N ASN A 111 -1.15 -3.83 2.92
CA ASN A 111 -2.58 -4.07 2.98
C ASN A 111 -2.89 -5.52 2.65
N ALA A 112 -2.27 -6.07 1.60
CA ALA A 112 -2.46 -7.46 1.21
C ALA A 112 -2.03 -8.44 2.31
N VAL A 113 -0.82 -8.29 2.85
CA VAL A 113 -0.27 -9.27 3.80
C VAL A 113 -0.91 -9.15 5.18
N LEU A 114 -0.96 -7.93 5.76
CA LEU A 114 -1.44 -7.78 7.15
C LEU A 114 -2.93 -8.11 7.28
N SER A 115 -3.75 -7.68 6.32
CA SER A 115 -5.18 -7.95 6.37
C SER A 115 -5.49 -9.44 6.25
N GLN A 116 -4.78 -10.21 5.41
CA GLN A 116 -5.02 -11.63 5.21
C GLN A 116 -4.62 -12.45 6.45
N VAL A 117 -3.53 -12.07 7.12
CA VAL A 117 -3.12 -12.65 8.40
C VAL A 117 -4.15 -12.32 9.50
N MET A 118 -4.59 -11.07 9.60
CA MET A 118 -5.62 -10.68 10.57
C MET A 118 -6.97 -11.36 10.29
N ALA A 119 -7.38 -11.43 9.03
CA ALA A 119 -8.63 -12.06 8.59
C ALA A 119 -8.68 -13.55 8.92
N SER A 120 -7.60 -14.27 8.62
CA SER A 120 -7.51 -15.70 8.97
C SER A 120 -7.55 -15.91 10.49
N ALA A 121 -6.85 -15.06 11.27
CA ALA A 121 -6.91 -15.14 12.74
C ALA A 121 -8.30 -14.83 13.31
N ILE A 122 -8.93 -13.75 12.85
CA ILE A 122 -10.28 -13.33 13.30
C ILE A 122 -11.32 -14.38 12.90
N GLY A 123 -11.30 -14.83 11.65
CA GLY A 123 -12.23 -15.82 11.13
C GLY A 123 -12.15 -17.15 11.88
N ILE A 124 -10.94 -17.69 12.09
CA ILE A 124 -10.77 -18.92 12.88
C ILE A 124 -11.19 -18.69 14.34
N GLY A 125 -10.83 -17.54 14.94
CA GLY A 125 -11.24 -17.21 16.31
C GLY A 125 -12.77 -17.20 16.48
N ILE A 126 -13.49 -16.60 15.54
CA ILE A 126 -14.96 -16.56 15.55
C ILE A 126 -15.54 -17.94 15.29
N GLY A 127 -15.01 -18.69 14.33
CA GLY A 127 -15.46 -20.05 14.06
C GLY A 127 -15.31 -20.97 15.29
N ARG A 128 -14.19 -20.87 16.00
CA ARG A 128 -13.96 -21.61 17.25
C ARG A 128 -14.89 -21.17 18.37
N LEU A 129 -15.20 -19.87 18.48
CA LEU A 129 -16.15 -19.36 19.47
C LEU A 129 -17.58 -19.86 19.18
N PHE A 130 -17.99 -19.87 17.92
CA PHE A 130 -19.30 -20.40 17.49
C PHE A 130 -19.40 -21.91 17.76
N ALA A 131 -18.31 -22.65 17.58
CA ALA A 131 -18.25 -24.09 17.86
C ALA A 131 -18.48 -24.43 19.35
N LEU A 132 -18.29 -23.49 20.29
CA LEU A 132 -18.56 -23.73 21.71
C LEU A 132 -20.05 -23.87 22.05
N ASN A 133 -20.94 -23.39 21.17
CA ASN A 133 -22.39 -23.51 21.35
C ASN A 133 -23.03 -24.18 20.13
N PRO A 134 -23.66 -25.36 20.27
CA PRO A 134 -24.28 -26.08 19.16
C PRO A 134 -25.28 -25.26 18.32
N HIS A 135 -26.02 -24.34 18.95
CA HIS A 135 -26.97 -23.47 18.25
C HIS A 135 -26.26 -22.43 17.39
N ALA A 136 -25.14 -21.89 17.87
CA ALA A 136 -24.33 -20.96 17.11
C ALA A 136 -23.57 -21.69 15.98
N ASN A 137 -23.02 -22.87 16.26
CA ASN A 137 -22.33 -23.70 15.28
C ASN A 137 -23.24 -24.09 14.09
N ALA A 138 -24.54 -24.25 14.32
CA ALA A 138 -25.54 -24.50 13.28
C ALA A 138 -25.85 -23.27 12.40
N LEU A 139 -25.24 -22.11 12.65
CA LEU A 139 -25.47 -20.85 11.96
C LEU A 139 -24.18 -20.27 11.33
N PRO A 140 -23.50 -21.02 10.43
CA PRO A 140 -22.24 -20.58 9.83
C PRO A 140 -22.40 -19.27 9.04
N GLN A 141 -23.57 -18.98 8.46
CA GLN A 141 -23.85 -17.71 7.80
C GLN A 141 -23.76 -16.50 8.74
N VAL A 142 -24.14 -16.66 10.01
CA VAL A 142 -24.04 -15.58 11.01
C VAL A 142 -22.59 -15.40 11.45
N GLY A 143 -21.89 -16.50 11.71
CA GLY A 143 -20.48 -16.47 12.09
C GLY A 143 -19.60 -15.88 10.98
N GLY A 144 -19.82 -16.30 9.73
CA GLY A 144 -19.10 -15.78 8.56
C GLY A 144 -19.37 -14.29 8.30
N ALA A 145 -20.64 -13.85 8.42
CA ALA A 145 -20.99 -12.43 8.32
C ALA A 145 -20.32 -11.60 9.43
N LEU A 146 -20.34 -12.11 10.68
CA LEU A 146 -19.67 -11.46 11.81
C LEU A 146 -18.16 -11.37 11.60
N ALA A 147 -17.52 -12.43 11.13
CA ALA A 147 -16.09 -12.45 10.84
C ALA A 147 -15.70 -11.46 9.75
N CYS A 148 -16.47 -11.41 8.65
CA CYS A 148 -16.26 -10.43 7.59
C CYS A 148 -16.42 -8.98 8.11
N ALA A 149 -17.47 -8.72 8.90
CA ALA A 149 -17.73 -7.40 9.46
C ALA A 149 -16.62 -6.92 10.43
N ILE A 150 -16.22 -7.78 11.37
CA ILE A 150 -15.14 -7.46 12.33
C ILE A 150 -13.82 -7.25 11.59
N THR A 151 -13.47 -8.14 10.66
CA THR A 151 -12.26 -8.01 9.84
C THR A 151 -12.26 -6.71 9.05
N THR A 152 -13.40 -6.33 8.46
CA THR A 152 -13.54 -5.06 7.74
C THR A 152 -13.33 -3.86 8.65
N ALA A 153 -13.93 -3.86 9.84
CA ALA A 153 -13.73 -2.79 10.83
C ALA A 153 -12.25 -2.69 11.25
N VAL A 154 -11.59 -3.82 11.51
CA VAL A 154 -10.15 -3.87 11.85
C VAL A 154 -9.29 -3.33 10.71
N MET A 155 -9.58 -3.71 9.47
CA MET A 155 -8.86 -3.18 8.30
C MET A 155 -9.00 -1.66 8.16
N VAL A 156 -10.19 -1.11 8.40
CA VAL A 156 -10.43 0.35 8.39
C VAL A 156 -9.60 1.04 9.46
N LEU A 157 -9.62 0.52 10.70
CA LEU A 157 -8.88 1.10 11.82
C LEU A 157 -7.35 1.02 11.65
N THR A 158 -6.87 -0.05 11.01
CA THR A 158 -5.43 -0.28 10.80
C THR A 158 -4.90 0.31 9.48
N LYS A 159 -5.77 0.95 8.68
CA LYS A 159 -5.48 1.42 7.32
C LYS A 159 -4.93 0.31 6.40
N THR A 160 -5.41 -0.92 6.56
CA THR A 160 -4.96 -2.10 5.78
C THR A 160 -6.04 -2.68 4.87
N VAL A 161 -6.99 -1.86 4.43
CA VAL A 161 -8.12 -2.33 3.61
C VAL A 161 -7.64 -3.08 2.37
N HIS A 162 -7.99 -4.37 2.32
CA HIS A 162 -7.77 -5.27 1.20
C HIS A 162 -9.01 -6.17 1.11
N PRO A 163 -9.98 -5.84 0.23
CA PRO A 163 -11.27 -6.52 0.17
C PRO A 163 -11.23 -8.07 0.15
N PRO A 164 -10.25 -8.74 -0.50
CA PRO A 164 -10.12 -10.20 -0.45
C PRO A 164 -10.01 -10.79 0.96
N ALA A 165 -9.45 -10.04 1.92
CA ALA A 165 -9.33 -10.49 3.30
C ALA A 165 -10.69 -10.65 3.99
N GLY A 166 -11.71 -9.86 3.62
CA GLY A 166 -13.07 -10.05 4.11
C GLY A 166 -13.66 -11.40 3.70
N ALA A 167 -13.40 -11.83 2.45
CA ALA A 167 -13.79 -13.16 1.96
C ALA A 167 -13.03 -14.29 2.68
N THR A 168 -11.74 -14.10 2.97
CA THR A 168 -10.95 -15.06 3.78
C THR A 168 -11.53 -15.24 5.17
N ALA A 169 -11.91 -14.16 5.87
CA ALA A 169 -12.49 -14.25 7.21
C ALA A 169 -13.84 -14.97 7.21
N LEU A 170 -14.67 -14.73 6.20
CA LEU A 170 -15.94 -15.46 6.00
C LEU A 170 -15.67 -16.95 5.78
N LEU A 171 -14.78 -17.27 4.83
CA LEU A 171 -14.42 -18.64 4.48
C LEU A 171 -13.85 -19.42 5.67
N ALA A 172 -13.04 -18.77 6.51
CA ALA A 172 -12.47 -19.39 7.71
C ALA A 172 -13.55 -19.92 8.67
N VAL A 173 -14.74 -19.30 8.71
CA VAL A 173 -15.86 -19.76 9.53
C VAL A 173 -16.71 -20.80 8.82
N THR A 174 -17.00 -20.61 7.53
CA THR A 174 -17.94 -21.47 6.79
C THR A 174 -17.33 -22.78 6.34
N GLU A 175 -16.04 -22.77 5.96
CA GLU A 175 -15.37 -23.90 5.29
C GLU A 175 -14.00 -24.22 5.93
N GLY A 176 -13.38 -23.26 6.64
CA GLY A 176 -12.02 -23.37 7.17
C GLY A 176 -11.89 -24.02 8.54
N TYR A 177 -12.96 -24.60 9.11
CA TYR A 177 -12.93 -25.13 10.48
C TYR A 177 -11.89 -26.23 10.69
N GLU A 178 -11.80 -27.17 9.74
CA GLU A 178 -10.85 -28.31 9.76
C GLU A 178 -9.39 -27.86 9.62
N ILE A 179 -9.14 -26.82 8.81
CA ILE A 179 -7.81 -26.23 8.63
C ILE A 179 -7.35 -25.56 9.94
N GLY A 180 -8.27 -24.90 10.64
CA GLY A 180 -8.01 -24.25 11.92
C GLY A 180 -6.95 -23.16 11.80
N TRP A 181 -6.13 -23.01 12.85
CA TRP A 181 -5.09 -21.97 12.92
C TRP A 181 -4.00 -22.10 11.85
N PHE A 182 -3.88 -23.27 11.21
CA PHE A 182 -2.95 -23.48 10.10
C PHE A 182 -3.29 -22.62 8.88
N LEU A 183 -4.55 -22.15 8.78
CA LEU A 183 -4.99 -21.21 7.74
C LEU A 183 -4.15 -19.93 7.74
N ILE A 184 -3.65 -19.45 8.89
CA ILE A 184 -2.80 -18.26 8.96
C ILE A 184 -1.52 -18.44 8.14
N LEU A 185 -0.90 -19.63 8.24
CA LEU A 185 0.33 -19.94 7.51
C LEU A 185 0.07 -20.10 6.02
N ILE A 186 -1.05 -20.73 5.65
CA ILE A 186 -1.48 -20.87 4.24
C ILE A 186 -1.68 -19.49 3.62
N MET A 187 -2.43 -18.61 4.30
CA MET A 187 -2.72 -17.27 3.80
C MET A 187 -1.45 -16.41 3.74
N PHE A 188 -0.60 -16.48 4.76
CA PHE A 188 0.67 -15.75 4.76
C PHE A 188 1.57 -16.19 3.62
N LEU A 189 1.78 -17.50 3.43
CA LEU A 189 2.59 -18.02 2.34
C LEU A 189 2.01 -17.60 0.98
N GLY A 190 0.70 -17.78 0.77
CA GLY A 190 0.04 -17.39 -0.47
C GLY A 190 0.20 -15.89 -0.78
N CYS A 191 0.11 -15.01 0.22
CA CYS A 191 0.38 -13.59 0.05
C CYS A 191 1.84 -13.32 -0.38
N ILE A 192 2.82 -13.97 0.24
CA ILE A 192 4.24 -13.79 -0.14
C ILE A 192 4.47 -14.26 -1.58
N MET A 193 3.86 -15.37 -1.99
CA MET A 193 3.98 -15.89 -3.34
C MET A 193 3.33 -14.97 -4.38
N MET A 194 2.10 -14.49 -4.10
CA MET A 194 1.41 -13.52 -4.93
C MET A 194 2.23 -12.25 -5.11
N GLN A 195 2.75 -11.71 -4.00
CA GLN A 195 3.59 -10.52 -4.01
C GLN A 195 4.90 -10.74 -4.76
N ALA A 196 5.53 -11.91 -4.63
CA ALA A 196 6.73 -12.23 -5.40
C ALA A 196 6.47 -12.20 -6.92
N VAL A 197 5.36 -12.78 -7.37
CA VAL A 197 4.96 -12.73 -8.79
C VAL A 197 4.59 -11.30 -9.20
N ALA A 198 3.87 -10.56 -8.35
CA ALA A 198 3.51 -9.17 -8.60
C ALA A 198 4.75 -8.27 -8.76
N LEU A 199 5.77 -8.44 -7.91
CA LEU A 199 7.04 -7.71 -8.02
C LEU A 199 7.72 -7.99 -9.35
N VAL A 200 7.73 -9.25 -9.80
CA VAL A 200 8.36 -9.61 -11.09
C VAL A 200 7.56 -9.06 -12.26
N ILE A 201 6.30 -9.47 -12.41
CA ILE A 201 5.49 -9.19 -13.61
C ILE A 201 5.16 -7.70 -13.72
N ASN A 202 4.77 -7.05 -12.63
CA ASN A 202 4.36 -5.66 -12.70
C ASN A 202 5.55 -4.73 -12.97
N ASN A 203 6.76 -5.05 -12.53
CA ASN A 203 7.92 -4.16 -12.77
C ASN A 203 8.58 -4.29 -14.15
N ILE A 204 8.09 -5.16 -15.04
CA ILE A 204 8.61 -5.27 -16.42
C ILE A 204 8.32 -3.96 -17.18
N GLN A 205 7.07 -3.52 -17.20
CA GLN A 205 6.66 -2.26 -17.86
C GLN A 205 5.92 -1.28 -16.94
N ARG A 206 5.42 -1.74 -15.79
CA ARG A 206 4.66 -0.94 -14.82
C ARG A 206 5.49 -0.70 -13.57
N ARG A 207 4.92 -0.09 -12.51
CA ARG A 207 5.62 0.18 -11.25
C ARG A 207 4.81 -0.41 -10.09
N PHE A 208 5.39 -1.36 -9.36
CA PHE A 208 4.77 -1.95 -8.19
C PHE A 208 5.83 -2.36 -7.15
N PRO A 209 5.58 -2.25 -5.85
CA PRO A 209 4.50 -1.44 -5.27
C PRO A 209 4.75 0.06 -5.50
N VAL A 210 3.71 0.86 -5.28
CA VAL A 210 3.84 2.32 -5.19
C VAL A 210 4.50 2.68 -3.86
N TYR A 211 4.12 2.00 -2.79
CA TYR A 211 4.74 2.09 -1.47
C TYR A 211 4.61 0.76 -0.73
N TRP A 212 5.56 0.48 0.15
CA TRP A 212 5.57 -0.76 0.94
C TRP A 212 4.75 -0.66 2.23
N TRP A 213 4.81 0.48 2.91
CA TRP A 213 4.22 0.66 4.24
C TRP A 213 3.20 1.79 4.32
N THR A 214 3.58 2.98 3.87
CA THR A 214 2.72 4.17 3.91
C THR A 214 3.01 5.03 2.68
N PRO A 215 1.99 5.70 2.12
CA PRO A 215 2.21 6.74 1.12
C PRO A 215 2.86 8.01 1.73
N ASP A 216 2.81 8.18 3.04
CA ASP A 216 3.28 9.41 3.70
C ASP A 216 4.82 9.48 3.77
N PRO A 217 5.41 10.68 3.64
CA PRO A 217 6.85 10.85 3.80
C PRO A 217 7.29 10.50 5.24
N LEU A 218 8.12 9.47 5.40
CA LEU A 218 8.68 9.10 6.70
C LEU A 218 9.65 10.19 7.22
N PRO A 219 9.71 10.47 8.54
CA PRO A 219 10.60 11.47 9.13
C PRO A 219 12.08 11.28 8.76
N ARG A 220 12.87 12.36 8.72
CA ARG A 220 14.34 12.29 8.60
C ARG A 220 14.92 11.98 9.99
N PRO A 221 15.84 11.02 10.14
CA PRO A 221 16.67 10.96 11.34
C PRO A 221 17.37 12.31 11.49
N LYS A 222 17.24 12.96 12.65
CA LYS A 222 18.12 14.08 12.98
C LYS A 222 19.52 13.48 13.07
N VAL A 223 20.34 13.76 12.07
CA VAL A 223 21.79 13.55 12.21
C VAL A 223 22.19 14.46 13.37
N VAL A 224 22.60 13.86 14.49
CA VAL A 224 23.33 14.60 15.50
C VAL A 224 24.61 15.04 14.79
N GLN A 225 24.64 16.29 14.33
CA GLN A 225 25.90 16.94 14.01
C GLN A 225 26.63 17.02 15.34
N GLU A 226 27.56 16.10 15.58
CA GLU A 226 28.63 16.33 16.54
C GLU A 226 29.35 17.61 16.09
N ASP A 227 29.35 18.59 16.98
CA ASP A 227 29.92 19.93 16.82
C ASP A 227 31.35 19.86 16.26
N THR A 228 31.48 19.87 14.93
CA THR A 228 32.75 20.06 14.23
C THR A 228 32.76 21.45 13.58
N GLU A 229 32.20 22.44 14.27
CA GLU A 229 32.15 23.85 13.84
C GLU A 229 33.10 24.75 14.64
N SER A 230 33.99 24.23 15.50
CA SER A 230 34.96 25.05 16.24
C SER A 230 36.36 25.14 15.62
N ALA A 231 36.57 24.77 14.36
CA ALA A 231 37.91 24.71 13.77
C ALA A 231 38.07 25.33 12.36
N ARG A 232 37.11 26.14 11.88
CA ARG A 232 37.24 26.82 10.58
C ARG A 232 37.02 28.34 10.60
N GLU A 233 36.84 28.95 11.76
CA GLU A 233 36.94 30.41 11.93
C GLU A 233 38.42 30.81 12.00
N GLY A 234 39.08 30.88 10.84
CA GLY A 234 40.48 31.29 10.84
C GLY A 234 41.22 31.17 9.51
N LYS A 235 40.67 31.69 8.40
CA LYS A 235 41.49 32.32 7.34
C LYS A 235 40.68 32.95 6.20
N GLN A 236 41.03 34.20 5.92
CA GLN A 236 40.95 34.96 4.65
C GLN A 236 39.56 35.45 4.22
N GLU A 237 39.19 36.71 4.48
CA GLU A 237 39.63 37.98 3.85
C GLU A 237 39.44 38.09 2.33
N SER A 238 38.54 39.03 1.98
CA SER A 238 38.51 39.89 0.78
C SER A 238 38.46 39.26 -0.62
N LEU A 239 37.40 39.60 -1.37
CA LEU A 239 37.42 40.21 -2.72
C LEU A 239 36.12 39.88 -3.47
N ALA A 240 35.38 40.93 -3.83
CA ALA A 240 34.49 40.96 -4.99
C ALA A 240 35.09 41.98 -5.98
N PRO A 241 34.62 42.09 -7.24
CA PRO A 241 33.83 41.17 -8.06
C PRO A 241 34.54 40.84 -9.40
N SER A 242 34.15 39.77 -10.10
CA SER A 242 34.38 39.72 -11.55
C SER A 242 33.34 38.86 -12.28
N SER A 243 32.93 39.40 -13.41
CA SER A 243 32.03 38.91 -14.44
C SER A 243 32.54 37.66 -15.15
N SER A 244 31.65 36.73 -15.47
CA SER A 244 31.57 36.09 -16.79
C SER A 244 30.35 35.18 -16.85
N ASP A 245 29.59 35.36 -17.93
CA ASP A 245 28.51 34.50 -18.39
C ASP A 245 29.01 33.05 -18.58
N ASP A 246 28.22 32.06 -18.17
CA ASP A 246 27.91 30.95 -19.06
C ASP A 246 26.64 30.21 -18.64
N ASP A 247 25.81 29.95 -19.64
CA ASP A 247 24.49 29.35 -19.59
C ASP A 247 24.53 27.86 -19.22
N THR A 248 23.71 27.45 -18.25
CA THR A 248 22.87 26.22 -18.34
C THR A 248 21.85 26.25 -17.20
N GLN A 249 20.74 26.98 -17.37
CA GLN A 249 19.60 26.84 -16.47
C GLN A 249 18.93 25.48 -16.69
N ALA A 250 19.14 24.58 -15.73
CA ALA A 250 18.28 23.41 -15.56
C ALA A 250 16.85 23.92 -15.34
N ALA A 251 15.98 23.74 -16.34
CA ALA A 251 14.58 24.14 -16.28
C ALA A 251 13.91 23.48 -15.05
N ALA A 252 13.62 24.28 -14.03
CA ALA A 252 12.84 23.85 -12.89
C ALA A 252 11.47 23.35 -13.38
N PRO A 253 10.96 22.21 -12.88
CA PRO A 253 9.66 21.70 -13.29
C PRO A 253 8.59 22.74 -12.96
N ALA A 254 7.76 23.07 -13.95
CA ALA A 254 6.66 23.99 -13.77
C ALA A 254 5.66 23.42 -12.75
N GLN A 255 5.54 24.04 -11.57
CA GLN A 255 4.62 23.62 -10.51
C GLN A 255 3.64 24.76 -10.19
N ILE A 256 2.34 24.46 -10.29
CA ILE A 256 1.28 25.34 -9.79
C ILE A 256 1.08 25.01 -8.31
N VAL A 257 1.22 26.00 -7.43
CA VAL A 257 1.09 25.80 -5.97
C VAL A 257 -0.20 26.46 -5.50
N ILE A 258 -1.09 25.68 -4.90
CA ILE A 258 -2.36 26.15 -4.32
C ILE A 258 -2.22 26.11 -2.79
N GLN A 259 -2.31 27.28 -2.16
CA GLN A 259 -2.31 27.47 -0.71
C GLN A 259 -3.61 28.14 -0.28
N GLU A 260 -3.89 28.19 1.03
CA GLU A 260 -5.06 28.85 1.58
C GLU A 260 -5.08 30.32 1.12
N GLY A 261 -6.05 30.68 0.28
CA GLY A 261 -6.21 32.04 -0.27
C GLY A 261 -5.14 32.50 -1.26
N ARG A 262 -4.22 31.63 -1.72
CA ARG A 262 -3.19 31.99 -2.72
C ARG A 262 -2.95 30.89 -3.75
N VAL A 263 -2.95 31.27 -5.04
CA VAL A 263 -2.51 30.42 -6.15
C VAL A 263 -1.24 31.02 -6.75
N SER A 264 -0.15 30.24 -6.82
CA SER A 264 1.10 30.62 -7.47
C SER A 264 1.22 29.88 -8.80
N ILE A 265 1.22 30.62 -9.90
CA ILE A 265 1.38 30.09 -11.26
C ILE A 265 2.74 30.58 -11.77
N PRO A 266 3.66 29.69 -12.18
CA PRO A 266 4.94 30.08 -12.74
C PRO A 266 4.80 30.63 -14.16
N ASP A 267 5.69 31.54 -14.56
CA ASP A 267 5.62 32.29 -15.83
C ASP A 267 5.73 31.41 -17.10
N ASN A 268 6.15 30.16 -16.93
CA ASN A 268 6.28 29.17 -18.00
C ASN A 268 5.01 28.30 -18.21
N VAL A 269 3.90 28.62 -17.54
CA VAL A 269 2.62 27.90 -17.69
C VAL A 269 1.54 28.85 -18.16
N TRP A 270 0.97 28.56 -19.33
CA TRP A 270 -0.18 29.29 -19.86
C TRP A 270 -1.48 28.67 -19.35
N ILE A 271 -2.31 29.48 -18.69
CA ILE A 271 -3.60 29.06 -18.13
C ILE A 271 -4.67 30.03 -18.63
N THR A 272 -5.83 29.49 -19.00
CA THR A 272 -6.99 30.30 -19.43
C THR A 272 -7.63 31.03 -18.24
N ALA A 273 -8.42 32.08 -18.53
CA ALA A 273 -9.11 32.84 -17.48
C ALA A 273 -10.08 31.97 -16.66
N GLU A 274 -10.73 31.00 -17.31
CA GLU A 274 -11.66 30.07 -16.67
C GLU A 274 -10.91 29.12 -15.71
N GLU A 275 -9.80 28.51 -16.15
CA GLU A 275 -8.98 27.62 -15.32
C GLU A 275 -8.38 28.34 -14.10
N LYS A 276 -7.99 29.61 -14.23
CA LYS A 276 -7.52 30.43 -13.10
C LYS A 276 -8.61 30.62 -12.05
N GLU A 277 -9.85 30.89 -12.48
CA GLU A 277 -10.99 31.05 -11.58
C GLU A 277 -11.28 29.74 -10.81
N TRP A 278 -11.15 28.59 -11.48
CA TRP A 278 -11.27 27.28 -10.83
C TRP A 278 -10.20 27.05 -9.77
N LEU A 279 -8.94 27.40 -10.06
CA LEU A 279 -7.84 27.27 -9.10
C LEU A 279 -8.04 28.16 -7.86
N GLU A 280 -8.55 29.38 -8.05
CA GLU A 280 -8.87 30.30 -6.95
C GLU A 280 -10.05 29.78 -6.10
N LYS A 281 -11.10 29.22 -6.73
CA LYS A 281 -12.19 28.55 -6.01
C LYS A 281 -11.71 27.36 -5.20
N ILE A 282 -10.75 26.60 -5.71
CA ILE A 282 -10.12 25.48 -4.98
C ILE A 282 -9.28 26.01 -3.81
N SER A 283 -8.48 27.05 -4.02
CA SER A 283 -7.70 27.73 -2.98
C SER A 283 -8.57 28.23 -1.81
N GLN A 284 -9.75 28.77 -2.08
CA GLN A 284 -10.71 29.22 -1.06
C GLN A 284 -11.37 28.07 -0.29
N ARG A 285 -11.36 26.85 -0.82
CA ARG A 285 -11.93 25.65 -0.17
C ARG A 285 -10.92 24.89 0.69
N ILE A 286 -9.63 25.20 0.61
CA ILE A 286 -8.53 24.55 1.36
C ILE A 286 -8.49 25.02 2.83
N ARG A 287 -9.66 25.16 3.46
CA ARG A 287 -9.78 25.53 4.88
C ARG A 287 -9.55 24.35 5.81
#